data_AF-A0A507B4C8-F1
#
_entry.id   AF-A0A507B4C8-F1
#
_cell.length_a   1.000
_cell.length_b   1.000
_cell.length_c   1.000
_cell.angle_alpha   90.00
_cell.angle_beta   90.00
_cell.angle_gamma   90.00
#
_symmetry.space_group_name_H-M   'P 1'
#
loop_
_entity.id
_entity.type
_entity.pdbx_description
1 polymer ?
#
loop_
_entity_poly.entity_id
_entity_poly.type
_entity_poly.pdbx_seq_one_letter_code
_entity_poly.pdbx_strand_id
1 'polypeptide(L)'
;MSPQVPVPLWLDCDPGHDVSWRPICLLGLKERHARLPRFVFAATIRGREVAESESPPAITTPHSHLIPPPGDLTRHALTKTLILYISQKDAFAILLAAYHPAIRLLGISTVFGNASLKNTTYNARSILTAIGKHTSVKVYPGAAKALAREELHAPTDIHGESGLDGTALLPPPQCEADTSVPAVDAMAAALRAQPAGTAWVVATGCMTNVAALFRRHPDLAARVAGVSAMGGAVGGDFTPAPRGEVDGAERIGNWTPFAEFNILADPEAAAFVLQHPVLAPKTTLVPLDITHLVLATAEVQELLLYGPPSPAEGDDRVAAREQRSGPGRSTLRRMLVELLNFFADTYARVFGIAEGPPLHDPIAVAVALIGLPGGHEIPFYEYDPRLGGDDEAAAAAVNKRERFDVTVVTEGTYAEAKVGAQTGRTVAKLLPPGSEGVRIPRSLDIPRFWRVIEECLERADEANAKNGVY
;
A
#
# COMPACT_ATOMS: atom_id res chain seq x y z
N MET A 1 14.50 -52.37 6.37
CA MET A 1 13.04 -52.58 6.31
C MET A 1 12.38 -51.34 6.87
N SER A 2 11.92 -50.48 5.98
CA SER A 2 11.34 -49.16 6.28
C SER A 2 9.84 -49.23 5.99
N PRO A 3 8.94 -48.81 6.88
CA PRO A 3 7.53 -48.72 6.55
C PRO A 3 7.24 -47.40 5.83
N GLN A 4 6.65 -47.53 4.64
CA GLN A 4 6.22 -46.46 3.75
C GLN A 4 5.05 -45.69 4.35
N VAL A 5 5.09 -44.36 4.25
CA VAL A 5 3.98 -43.44 4.55
C VAL A 5 3.22 -43.18 3.23
N PRO A 6 1.87 -43.26 3.18
CA PRO A 6 1.11 -43.03 1.95
C PRO A 6 0.99 -41.54 1.61
N VAL A 7 1.14 -41.23 0.32
CA VAL A 7 0.90 -39.92 -0.30
C VAL A 7 -0.57 -39.86 -0.76
N PRO A 8 -1.34 -38.77 -0.53
CA PRO A 8 -2.65 -38.62 -1.16
C PRO A 8 -2.52 -38.04 -2.58
N LEU A 9 -2.94 -38.82 -3.58
CA LEU A 9 -3.38 -38.34 -4.89
C LEU A 9 -4.68 -37.54 -4.71
N TRP A 10 -4.78 -36.37 -5.34
CA TRP A 10 -6.06 -35.73 -5.61
C TRP A 10 -6.36 -35.84 -7.11
N LEU A 11 -7.46 -36.53 -7.40
CA LEU A 11 -8.05 -36.72 -8.72
C LEU A 11 -8.90 -35.52 -9.12
N ASP A 12 -8.90 -35.27 -10.42
CA ASP A 12 -9.84 -34.44 -11.16
C ASP A 12 -11.30 -34.83 -10.86
N CYS A 13 -12.16 -33.82 -10.65
CA CYS A 13 -13.61 -33.97 -10.65
C CYS A 13 -14.25 -32.97 -11.63
N ASP A 14 -14.85 -33.52 -12.68
CA ASP A 14 -15.74 -32.91 -13.67
C ASP A 14 -17.07 -32.47 -13.01
N PRO A 15 -17.72 -31.37 -13.45
CA PRO A 15 -18.86 -30.79 -12.75
C PRO A 15 -20.19 -31.35 -13.29
N GLY A 16 -20.95 -32.00 -12.41
CA GLY A 16 -22.32 -32.41 -12.75
C GLY A 16 -22.94 -33.37 -11.75
N HIS A 17 -23.37 -32.87 -10.60
CA HIS A 17 -24.64 -33.25 -9.98
C HIS A 17 -24.95 -32.44 -8.72
N ASP A 18 -26.22 -32.07 -8.65
CA ASP A 18 -26.91 -31.28 -7.64
C ASP A 18 -27.14 -32.13 -6.38
N VAL A 19 -26.65 -31.69 -5.21
CA VAL A 19 -26.92 -32.36 -3.93
C VAL A 19 -27.17 -31.30 -2.84
N SER A 20 -28.44 -31.16 -2.48
CA SER A 20 -28.94 -30.35 -1.37
C SER A 20 -28.50 -30.91 0.00
N TRP A 21 -28.07 -30.03 0.92
CA TRP A 21 -27.79 -30.38 2.32
C TRP A 21 -28.74 -29.64 3.26
N ARG A 22 -29.39 -30.38 4.18
CA ARG A 22 -30.09 -29.84 5.35
C ARG A 22 -29.33 -30.21 6.64
N PRO A 23 -29.37 -29.36 7.68
CA PRO A 23 -28.44 -29.41 8.80
C PRO A 23 -28.85 -30.45 9.86
N ILE A 24 -27.86 -31.13 10.44
CA ILE A 24 -28.03 -31.93 11.67
C ILE A 24 -27.29 -31.20 12.80
N CYS A 25 -28.08 -30.74 13.78
CA CYS A 25 -27.62 -30.35 15.10
C CYS A 25 -27.11 -31.58 15.87
N LEU A 26 -26.03 -31.42 16.63
CA LEU A 26 -25.78 -32.25 17.81
C LEU A 26 -25.12 -31.42 18.92
N LEU A 27 -25.92 -31.24 19.97
CA LEU A 27 -25.57 -30.75 21.29
C LEU A 27 -24.71 -31.77 22.04
N GLY A 28 -23.70 -31.27 22.76
CA GLY A 28 -23.58 -31.56 24.20
C GLY A 28 -22.38 -32.37 24.71
N LEU A 29 -21.84 -31.83 25.82
CA LEU A 29 -21.08 -32.47 26.91
C LEU A 29 -19.56 -32.61 26.71
N LYS A 30 -18.68 -32.40 27.68
CA LYS A 30 -18.64 -31.69 28.98
C LYS A 30 -17.18 -31.81 29.44
N GLU A 31 -16.59 -30.71 29.90
CA GLU A 31 -15.70 -30.58 31.08
C GLU A 31 -14.51 -31.53 31.38
N ARG A 32 -13.36 -30.85 31.65
CA ARG A 32 -12.44 -30.94 32.80
C ARG A 32 -11.05 -31.63 32.67
N HIS A 33 -10.05 -30.76 32.93
CA HIS A 33 -8.79 -30.90 33.70
C HIS A 33 -7.85 -32.11 33.50
N ALA A 34 -6.58 -31.82 33.17
CA ALA A 34 -5.42 -32.15 34.02
C ALA A 34 -4.13 -31.47 33.51
N ARG A 35 -3.23 -31.17 34.45
CA ARG A 35 -1.96 -30.44 34.32
C ARG A 35 -0.76 -31.40 34.24
N LEU A 36 0.34 -30.86 33.68
CA LEU A 36 1.80 -31.17 33.86
C LEU A 36 2.44 -32.32 33.03
N PRO A 37 3.78 -32.34 32.82
CA PRO A 37 4.82 -31.35 33.17
C PRO A 37 5.76 -30.89 32.03
N ARG A 38 6.51 -29.83 32.37
CA ARG A 38 7.67 -29.25 31.68
C ARG A 38 8.80 -30.25 31.46
N PHE A 39 9.42 -30.21 30.28
CA PHE A 39 10.80 -30.68 30.07
C PHE A 39 11.72 -29.50 29.85
N VAL A 40 12.73 -29.41 30.71
CA VAL A 40 13.86 -28.49 30.65
C VAL A 40 15.01 -29.26 29.98
N PHE A 41 15.58 -28.73 28.90
CA PHE A 41 16.92 -29.11 28.46
C PHE A 41 17.81 -27.86 28.51
N ALA A 42 18.75 -27.89 29.44
CA ALA A 42 19.90 -27.01 29.49
C ALA A 42 21.05 -27.68 28.72
N ALA A 43 21.71 -26.94 27.83
CA ALA A 43 22.98 -27.34 27.26
C ALA A 43 24.00 -26.22 27.52
N THR A 44 25.01 -26.58 28.30
CA THR A 44 26.08 -25.72 28.82
C THR A 44 27.17 -25.50 27.78
N ILE A 45 27.64 -24.26 27.71
CA ILE A 45 28.80 -23.78 26.95
C ILE A 45 30.11 -24.16 27.68
N ARG A 46 31.08 -24.70 26.94
CA ARG A 46 32.54 -24.64 27.21
C ARG A 46 33.18 -24.48 25.81
N GLY A 47 33.99 -23.49 25.48
CA GLY A 47 35.07 -22.85 26.21
C GLY A 47 36.40 -23.40 25.71
N ARG A 48 37.09 -22.69 24.80
CA ARG A 48 38.55 -22.74 24.57
C ARG A 48 39.01 -21.62 23.62
N GLU A 49 39.83 -20.72 24.17
CA GLU A 49 40.75 -19.83 23.45
C GLU A 49 42.09 -20.55 23.14
N VAL A 50 43.00 -19.81 22.47
CA VAL A 50 44.44 -20.01 22.20
C VAL A 50 44.68 -20.50 20.75
N ALA A 51 45.54 -19.91 19.88
CA ALA A 51 46.56 -18.86 19.94
C ALA A 51 46.83 -18.29 18.53
N GLU A 52 47.49 -17.13 18.49
CA GLU A 52 48.22 -16.57 17.34
C GLU A 52 49.37 -17.47 16.87
N SER A 53 49.59 -17.58 15.55
CA SER A 53 50.94 -17.79 14.97
C SER A 53 50.99 -17.45 13.48
N GLU A 54 51.84 -16.46 13.17
CA GLU A 54 52.83 -16.37 12.08
C GLU A 54 52.49 -16.75 10.62
N SER A 55 52.83 -15.80 9.73
CA SER A 55 52.80 -15.89 8.27
C SER A 55 54.04 -16.61 7.69
N PRO A 56 53.92 -17.24 6.51
CA PRO A 56 55.07 -17.34 5.59
C PRO A 56 54.65 -17.07 4.10
N PRO A 57 55.57 -17.09 3.10
CA PRO A 57 56.01 -15.90 2.39
C PRO A 57 55.46 -15.77 0.95
N ALA A 58 55.71 -14.59 0.37
CA ALA A 58 55.32 -14.19 -0.98
C ALA A 58 55.97 -15.05 -2.09
N ILE A 59 55.16 -15.43 -3.09
CA ILE A 59 55.59 -15.92 -4.40
C ILE A 59 55.01 -14.98 -5.47
N THR A 60 55.86 -14.60 -6.41
CA THR A 60 55.70 -13.53 -7.39
C THR A 60 55.20 -13.99 -8.76
N THR A 61 54.43 -13.10 -9.41
CA THR A 61 54.21 -12.88 -10.88
C THR A 61 53.00 -13.57 -11.56
N PRO A 62 52.55 -13.11 -12.75
CA PRO A 62 51.69 -11.92 -12.89
C PRO A 62 50.52 -12.16 -13.87
N HIS A 63 49.27 -11.84 -13.53
CA HIS A 63 48.26 -11.57 -14.57
C HIS A 63 47.30 -10.45 -14.17
N SER A 64 47.26 -9.47 -15.05
CA SER A 64 46.48 -8.25 -15.09
C SER A 64 44.97 -8.52 -15.11
N HIS A 65 44.27 -8.05 -14.08
CA HIS A 65 42.93 -7.49 -14.25
C HIS A 65 42.86 -6.20 -13.44
N LEU A 66 42.74 -5.09 -14.16
CA LEU A 66 42.57 -3.74 -13.63
C LEU A 66 41.37 -3.73 -12.68
N ILE A 67 41.65 -3.57 -11.38
CA ILE A 67 40.65 -3.13 -10.41
C ILE A 67 40.41 -1.65 -10.73
N PRO A 68 39.19 -1.22 -11.08
CA PRO A 68 38.92 0.21 -11.22
C PRO A 68 39.11 0.89 -9.86
N PRO A 69 39.58 2.14 -9.81
CA PRO A 69 39.72 2.85 -8.54
C PRO A 69 38.36 2.94 -7.84
N PRO A 70 38.32 3.07 -6.50
CA PRO A 70 37.07 3.22 -5.76
C PRO A 70 36.34 4.47 -6.28
N GLY A 71 35.40 4.24 -7.19
CA GLY A 71 34.57 5.27 -7.79
C GLY A 71 33.54 5.69 -6.77
N ASP A 72 33.77 6.87 -6.20
CA ASP A 72 32.78 7.84 -5.76
C ASP A 72 31.39 7.28 -5.36
N LEU A 73 31.27 6.87 -4.09
CA LEU A 73 30.03 6.42 -3.44
C LEU A 73 28.97 7.53 -3.30
N THR A 74 29.16 8.72 -3.89
CA THR A 74 28.24 9.86 -3.72
C THR A 74 27.20 10.04 -4.84
N ARG A 75 27.17 9.18 -5.86
CA ARG A 75 26.11 9.20 -6.89
C ARG A 75 25.11 8.06 -6.67
N HIS A 76 23.91 8.42 -6.20
CA HIS A 76 22.67 7.62 -6.11
C HIS A 76 22.47 6.79 -4.83
N ALA A 77 22.24 7.45 -3.71
CA ALA A 77 21.34 6.90 -2.67
C ALA A 77 19.88 6.99 -3.17
N LEU A 78 19.57 6.31 -4.29
CA LEU A 78 18.20 6.14 -4.76
C LEU A 78 17.54 5.04 -3.95
N THR A 79 16.33 5.30 -3.45
CA THR A 79 15.49 4.24 -2.91
C THR A 79 14.94 3.46 -4.08
N LYS A 80 15.29 2.18 -4.14
CA LYS A 80 14.76 1.29 -5.17
C LYS A 80 13.40 0.78 -4.72
N THR A 81 12.43 1.68 -4.64
CA THR A 81 11.08 1.36 -4.21
C THR A 81 10.37 0.58 -5.32
N LEU A 82 10.20 -0.73 -5.13
CA LEU A 82 9.18 -1.49 -5.84
C LEU A 82 7.81 -1.07 -5.28
N ILE A 83 6.94 -0.58 -6.15
CA ILE A 83 5.56 -0.23 -5.81
C ILE A 83 4.72 -1.19 -6.62
N LEU A 84 3.95 -2.02 -5.91
CA LEU A 84 3.28 -3.11 -6.55
C LEU A 84 1.93 -3.31 -5.87
N TYR A 85 0.96 -2.59 -6.41
CA TYR A 85 -0.47 -2.88 -6.39
C TYR A 85 -1.22 -1.68 -7.01
N ILE A 86 -2.31 -1.91 -7.77
CA ILE A 86 -3.20 -0.85 -8.30
C ILE A 86 -4.69 -1.26 -8.26
N SER A 87 -5.52 -0.49 -7.56
CA SER A 87 -6.96 -0.25 -7.74
C SER A 87 -7.29 1.14 -8.37
N GLN A 88 -8.58 1.45 -8.55
CA GLN A 88 -9.10 2.62 -9.27
C GLN A 88 -8.52 4.01 -8.87
N LYS A 89 -8.22 4.25 -7.59
CA LYS A 89 -7.77 5.58 -7.10
C LYS A 89 -6.25 5.79 -7.21
N ASP A 90 -5.58 4.95 -8.00
CA ASP A 90 -4.12 4.93 -8.10
C ASP A 90 -3.50 5.84 -9.15
N ALA A 91 -4.27 6.61 -9.91
CA ALA A 91 -3.68 7.47 -10.93
C ALA A 91 -2.57 8.38 -10.35
N PHE A 92 -2.83 8.95 -9.16
CA PHE A 92 -1.83 9.72 -8.42
C PHE A 92 -0.74 8.86 -7.77
N ALA A 93 -1.03 7.61 -7.39
CA ALA A 93 -0.05 6.72 -6.78
C ALA A 93 0.96 6.24 -7.82
N ILE A 94 0.48 5.86 -9.01
CA ILE A 94 1.29 5.52 -10.20
C ILE A 94 2.09 6.74 -10.66
N LEU A 95 1.47 7.93 -10.69
CA LEU A 95 2.16 9.18 -11.01
C LEU A 95 3.34 9.41 -10.06
N LEU A 96 3.09 9.42 -8.74
CA LEU A 96 4.12 9.60 -7.72
C LEU A 96 5.20 8.53 -7.85
N ALA A 97 4.80 7.27 -8.01
CA ALA A 97 5.71 6.13 -8.18
C ALA A 97 6.62 6.26 -9.41
N ALA A 98 6.07 6.74 -10.53
CA ALA A 98 6.76 6.75 -11.81
C ALA A 98 7.62 8.00 -12.05
N TYR A 99 7.35 9.09 -11.31
CA TYR A 99 7.97 10.40 -11.52
C TYR A 99 8.73 10.97 -10.32
N HIS A 100 8.56 10.43 -9.11
CA HIS A 100 9.39 10.87 -7.99
C HIS A 100 10.85 10.47 -8.22
N PRO A 101 11.82 11.41 -8.15
CA PRO A 101 13.21 11.13 -8.54
C PRO A 101 13.92 10.12 -7.65
N ALA A 102 13.47 9.96 -6.39
CA ALA A 102 14.01 8.99 -5.46
C ALA A 102 13.34 7.61 -5.52
N ILE A 103 12.39 7.40 -6.43
CA ILE A 103 11.64 6.14 -6.59
C ILE A 103 12.00 5.51 -7.94
N ARG A 104 12.24 4.20 -7.92
CA ARG A 104 12.35 3.38 -9.14
C ARG A 104 11.25 2.32 -9.17
N LEU A 105 10.14 2.65 -9.83
CA LEU A 105 9.04 1.71 -10.05
C LEU A 105 9.51 0.49 -10.87
N LEU A 106 9.62 -0.69 -10.24
CA LEU A 106 10.15 -1.89 -10.92
C LEU A 106 9.09 -2.61 -11.77
N GLY A 107 7.81 -2.34 -11.56
CA GLY A 107 6.70 -3.02 -12.22
C GLY A 107 5.44 -2.93 -11.38
N ILE A 108 4.31 -3.20 -12.00
CA ILE A 108 2.98 -3.11 -11.41
C ILE A 108 2.35 -4.50 -11.43
N SER A 109 1.73 -4.93 -10.33
CA SER A 109 0.73 -6.00 -10.37
C SER A 109 -0.66 -5.44 -10.13
N THR A 110 -1.65 -5.95 -10.85
CA THR A 110 -3.07 -5.64 -10.62
C THR A 110 -3.79 -6.80 -9.94
N VAL A 111 -4.99 -6.55 -9.44
CA VAL A 111 -5.84 -7.53 -8.77
C VAL A 111 -7.30 -7.10 -8.90
N PHE A 112 -8.24 -7.95 -8.51
CA PHE A 112 -9.63 -7.57 -8.30
C PHE A 112 -9.81 -6.58 -7.12
N GLY A 113 -10.93 -5.86 -7.10
CA GLY A 113 -11.32 -4.98 -6.01
C GLY A 113 -12.36 -4.00 -6.50
N ASN A 114 -12.01 -2.71 -6.54
CA ASN A 114 -12.88 -1.63 -7.06
C ASN A 114 -13.49 -1.95 -8.43
N ALA A 115 -12.79 -2.76 -9.24
CA ALA A 115 -13.30 -3.34 -10.46
C ALA A 115 -12.89 -4.82 -10.59
N SER A 116 -13.35 -5.48 -11.65
CA SER A 116 -12.80 -6.77 -12.07
C SER A 116 -11.29 -6.67 -12.36
N LEU A 117 -10.55 -7.77 -12.22
CA LEU A 117 -9.12 -7.80 -12.57
C LEU A 117 -8.86 -7.33 -14.02
N LYS A 118 -9.77 -7.67 -14.95
CA LYS A 118 -9.69 -7.22 -16.34
C LYS A 118 -9.66 -5.70 -16.42
N ASN A 119 -10.58 -5.05 -15.69
CA ASN A 119 -10.74 -3.61 -15.69
C ASN A 119 -9.58 -2.92 -14.94
N THR A 120 -9.17 -3.40 -13.77
CA THR A 120 -8.03 -2.82 -13.04
C THR A 120 -6.73 -2.93 -13.85
N THR A 121 -6.53 -4.04 -14.56
CA THR A 121 -5.41 -4.23 -15.51
C THR A 121 -5.46 -3.24 -16.67
N TYR A 122 -6.63 -3.06 -17.28
CA TYR A 122 -6.83 -2.09 -18.34
C TYR A 122 -6.52 -0.67 -17.85
N ASN A 123 -7.11 -0.28 -16.72
CA ASN A 123 -6.97 1.05 -16.11
C ASN A 123 -5.50 1.36 -15.78
N ALA A 124 -4.76 0.42 -15.19
CA ALA A 124 -3.33 0.58 -14.91
C ALA A 124 -2.52 0.86 -16.20
N ARG A 125 -2.76 0.10 -17.27
CA ARG A 125 -2.09 0.30 -18.57
C ARG A 125 -2.49 1.61 -19.24
N SER A 126 -3.76 2.00 -19.13
CA SER A 126 -4.29 3.29 -19.59
C SER A 126 -3.64 4.46 -18.86
N ILE A 127 -3.51 4.40 -17.54
CA ILE A 127 -2.84 5.44 -16.76
C ILE A 127 -1.37 5.54 -17.16
N LEU A 128 -0.66 4.40 -17.26
CA LEU A 128 0.73 4.39 -17.75
C LEU A 128 0.86 4.98 -19.15
N THR A 129 -0.17 4.83 -19.99
CA THR A 129 -0.24 5.47 -21.31
C THR A 129 -0.39 6.97 -21.15
N ALA A 130 -1.35 7.43 -20.35
CA ALA A 130 -1.63 8.84 -20.08
C ALA A 130 -0.43 9.61 -19.52
N ILE A 131 0.39 8.96 -18.69
CA ILE A 131 1.59 9.58 -18.09
C ILE A 131 2.88 9.27 -18.85
N GLY A 132 2.82 8.69 -20.05
CA GLY A 132 4.00 8.44 -20.90
C GLY A 132 4.99 7.37 -20.37
N LYS A 133 4.51 6.41 -19.57
CA LYS A 133 5.34 5.36 -18.93
C LYS A 133 5.07 3.94 -19.43
N HIS A 134 4.10 3.75 -20.33
CA HIS A 134 3.66 2.45 -20.86
C HIS A 134 4.77 1.57 -21.48
N THR A 135 5.87 2.16 -21.98
CA THR A 135 7.01 1.40 -22.52
C THR A 135 8.07 1.03 -21.47
N SER A 136 8.06 1.70 -20.32
CA SER A 136 9.10 1.58 -19.29
C SER A 136 8.67 0.77 -18.07
N VAL A 137 7.37 0.64 -17.85
CA VAL A 137 6.79 -0.05 -16.69
C VAL A 137 5.88 -1.17 -17.17
N LYS A 138 6.16 -2.38 -16.72
CA LYS A 138 5.35 -3.56 -17.03
C LYS A 138 4.18 -3.71 -16.05
N VAL A 139 3.05 -4.20 -16.56
CA VAL A 139 1.84 -4.50 -15.78
C VAL A 139 1.59 -6.01 -15.82
N TYR A 140 1.50 -6.64 -14.64
CA TYR A 140 1.28 -8.07 -14.46
C TYR A 140 -0.10 -8.33 -13.84
N PRO A 141 -1.04 -8.98 -14.54
CA PRO A 141 -2.32 -9.35 -13.96
C PRO A 141 -2.12 -10.37 -12.82
N GLY A 142 -2.62 -10.04 -11.63
CA GLY A 142 -2.54 -10.88 -10.44
C GLY A 142 -3.82 -11.64 -10.15
N ALA A 143 -4.24 -11.68 -8.88
CA ALA A 143 -5.41 -12.46 -8.47
C ALA A 143 -6.72 -11.84 -8.97
N ALA A 144 -7.62 -12.70 -9.46
CA ALA A 144 -8.97 -12.30 -9.88
C ALA A 144 -10.03 -12.39 -8.77
N LYS A 145 -9.67 -12.99 -7.62
CA LYS A 145 -10.52 -13.14 -6.44
C LYS A 145 -9.69 -13.28 -5.16
N ALA A 146 -10.35 -13.20 -4.02
CA ALA A 146 -9.72 -13.28 -2.70
C ALA A 146 -9.10 -14.67 -2.46
N LEU A 147 -8.22 -14.77 -1.44
CA LEU A 147 -7.57 -16.03 -1.09
C LEU A 147 -8.55 -17.14 -0.71
N ALA A 148 -9.61 -16.79 0.02
CA ALA A 148 -10.55 -17.73 0.60
C ALA A 148 -12.03 -17.39 0.31
N ARG A 149 -12.28 -16.30 -0.42
CA ARG A 149 -13.62 -15.75 -0.64
C ARG A 149 -13.85 -15.47 -2.12
N GLU A 150 -15.11 -15.35 -2.50
CA GLU A 150 -15.49 -14.80 -3.80
C GLU A 150 -15.04 -13.33 -3.90
N GLU A 151 -14.85 -12.86 -5.13
CA GLU A 151 -14.48 -11.48 -5.39
C GLU A 151 -15.54 -10.50 -4.88
N LEU A 152 -15.06 -9.48 -4.17
CA LEU A 152 -15.87 -8.33 -3.82
C LEU A 152 -15.58 -7.23 -4.83
N HIS A 153 -16.61 -6.85 -5.59
CA HIS A 153 -16.56 -5.68 -6.44
C HIS A 153 -17.27 -4.52 -5.80
N ALA A 154 -16.76 -3.33 -6.10
CA ALA A 154 -17.48 -2.15 -5.76
C ALA A 154 -18.71 -2.00 -6.67
N PRO A 155 -19.90 -1.61 -6.16
CA PRO A 155 -21.09 -1.44 -6.97
C PRO A 155 -20.80 -0.51 -8.14
N THR A 156 -21.30 -0.90 -9.31
CA THR A 156 -21.08 -0.18 -10.58
C THR A 156 -21.70 1.22 -10.56
N ASP A 157 -22.72 1.46 -9.72
CA ASP A 157 -23.31 2.77 -9.46
C ASP A 157 -22.43 3.69 -8.60
N ILE A 158 -21.48 3.13 -7.84
CA ILE A 158 -20.52 3.89 -7.03
C ILE A 158 -19.22 4.11 -7.82
N HIS A 159 -18.67 3.07 -8.45
CA HIS A 159 -17.33 3.11 -9.07
C HIS A 159 -17.34 3.17 -10.61
N GLY A 160 -18.51 3.09 -11.23
CA GLY A 160 -18.64 2.98 -12.67
C GLY A 160 -18.43 1.57 -13.20
N GLU A 161 -18.88 1.27 -14.42
CA GLU A 161 -18.72 -0.07 -15.02
C GLU A 161 -17.27 -0.40 -15.32
N SER A 162 -16.46 0.61 -15.67
CA SER A 162 -15.03 0.43 -15.94
C SER A 162 -14.20 0.38 -14.65
N GLY A 163 -14.76 0.78 -13.51
CA GLY A 163 -14.02 1.01 -12.27
C GLY A 163 -12.88 2.04 -12.43
N LEU A 164 -13.00 2.97 -13.37
CA LEU A 164 -12.27 4.25 -13.46
C LEU A 164 -13.15 5.27 -14.21
N ASP A 165 -14.46 5.25 -13.95
CA ASP A 165 -15.37 6.25 -14.50
C ASP A 165 -15.12 7.62 -13.85
N GLY A 166 -15.60 8.67 -14.50
CA GLY A 166 -15.44 10.06 -14.06
C GLY A 166 -14.67 10.94 -15.04
N THR A 167 -14.01 10.34 -16.03
CA THR A 167 -13.36 11.09 -17.13
C THR A 167 -13.49 10.35 -18.46
N ALA A 168 -13.68 11.10 -19.54
CA ALA A 168 -13.56 10.58 -20.91
C ALA A 168 -12.14 10.76 -21.50
N LEU A 169 -11.22 11.35 -20.72
CA LEU A 169 -9.88 11.72 -21.17
C LEU A 169 -8.84 10.60 -20.98
N LEU A 170 -9.23 9.48 -20.36
CA LEU A 170 -8.35 8.35 -20.18
C LEU A 170 -8.07 7.67 -21.53
N PRO A 171 -6.81 7.61 -22.01
CA PRO A 171 -6.51 7.02 -23.30
C PRO A 171 -6.60 5.48 -23.26
N PRO A 172 -6.83 4.83 -24.40
CA PRO A 172 -6.70 3.38 -24.49
C PRO A 172 -5.26 2.95 -24.21
N PRO A 173 -5.03 1.77 -23.59
CA PRO A 173 -3.69 1.25 -23.33
C PRO A 173 -2.84 1.12 -24.59
N GLN A 174 -1.60 1.61 -24.55
CA GLN A 174 -0.60 1.47 -25.62
C GLN A 174 0.46 0.38 -25.35
N CYS A 175 0.36 -0.33 -24.23
CA CYS A 175 1.19 -1.49 -23.91
C CYS A 175 0.29 -2.67 -23.59
N GLU A 176 0.77 -3.90 -23.80
CA GLU A 176 0.09 -5.12 -23.34
C GLU A 176 0.40 -5.44 -21.87
N ALA A 177 -0.53 -6.15 -21.22
CA ALA A 177 -0.24 -6.77 -19.93
C ALA A 177 0.78 -7.90 -20.14
N ASP A 178 1.77 -8.01 -19.26
CA ASP A 178 2.76 -9.09 -19.29
C ASP A 178 2.16 -10.33 -18.59
N THR A 179 1.75 -11.30 -19.39
CA THR A 179 1.22 -12.60 -18.96
C THR A 179 2.23 -13.72 -19.13
N SER A 180 3.49 -13.40 -19.46
CA SER A 180 4.54 -14.41 -19.68
C SER A 180 4.98 -15.09 -18.38
N VAL A 181 4.75 -14.45 -17.24
CA VAL A 181 5.06 -14.94 -15.89
C VAL A 181 3.92 -14.53 -14.95
N PRO A 182 3.50 -15.40 -14.01
CA PRO A 182 2.53 -15.02 -12.97
C PRO A 182 3.00 -13.79 -12.19
N ALA A 183 2.08 -12.87 -11.85
CA ALA A 183 2.44 -11.63 -11.14
C ALA A 183 3.27 -11.89 -9.86
N VAL A 184 2.92 -12.91 -9.08
CA VAL A 184 3.66 -13.30 -7.85
C VAL A 184 5.10 -13.71 -8.15
N ASP A 185 5.35 -14.40 -9.25
CA ASP A 185 6.69 -14.83 -9.61
C ASP A 185 7.48 -13.67 -10.25
N ALA A 186 6.83 -12.78 -10.99
CA ALA A 186 7.41 -11.53 -11.47
C ALA A 186 7.82 -10.59 -10.31
N MET A 187 6.96 -10.44 -9.29
CA MET A 187 7.28 -9.74 -8.04
C MET A 187 8.53 -10.32 -7.38
N ALA A 188 8.55 -11.64 -7.20
CA ALA A 188 9.64 -12.33 -6.53
C ALA A 188 10.97 -12.12 -7.29
N ALA A 189 10.95 -12.23 -8.62
CA ALA A 189 12.11 -11.96 -9.46
C ALA A 189 12.58 -10.50 -9.34
N ALA A 190 11.65 -9.53 -9.41
CA ALA A 190 11.96 -8.10 -9.30
C ALA A 190 12.58 -7.76 -7.93
N LEU A 191 12.02 -8.31 -6.86
CA LEU A 191 12.56 -8.19 -5.51
C LEU A 191 13.96 -8.80 -5.46
N ARG A 192 14.15 -10.06 -5.87
CA ARG A 192 15.45 -10.77 -5.89
C ARG A 192 16.54 -10.03 -6.68
N ALA A 193 16.17 -9.24 -7.68
CA ALA A 193 17.11 -8.41 -8.43
C ALA A 193 17.60 -7.15 -7.67
N GLN A 194 16.94 -6.76 -6.57
CA GLN A 194 17.37 -5.64 -5.73
C GLN A 194 18.23 -6.09 -4.56
N PRO A 195 19.15 -5.27 -4.03
CA PRO A 195 19.81 -5.55 -2.76
C PRO A 195 18.80 -5.80 -1.62
N ALA A 196 19.16 -6.66 -0.68
CA ALA A 196 18.32 -6.91 0.49
C ALA A 196 18.12 -5.61 1.29
N GLY A 197 16.92 -5.38 1.80
CA GLY A 197 16.56 -4.22 2.61
C GLY A 197 16.36 -2.92 1.82
N THR A 198 16.35 -2.93 0.48
CA THR A 198 16.18 -1.70 -0.32
C THR A 198 14.83 -1.57 -1.02
N ALA A 199 14.15 -2.69 -1.29
CA ALA A 199 12.90 -2.69 -2.04
C ALA A 199 11.68 -2.75 -1.12
N TRP A 200 10.71 -1.88 -1.37
CA TRP A 200 9.42 -1.89 -0.71
C TRP A 200 8.41 -2.77 -1.46
N VAL A 201 7.30 -3.10 -0.83
CA VAL A 201 6.08 -3.56 -1.51
C VAL A 201 4.96 -2.63 -1.08
N VAL A 202 4.30 -1.99 -2.04
CA VAL A 202 3.26 -0.98 -1.75
C VAL A 202 1.91 -1.48 -2.25
N ALA A 203 1.00 -1.77 -1.33
CA ALA A 203 -0.37 -2.21 -1.58
C ALA A 203 -1.35 -1.02 -1.51
N THR A 204 -2.03 -0.69 -2.61
CA THR A 204 -3.09 0.33 -2.66
C THR A 204 -4.47 -0.29 -2.91
N GLY A 205 -4.59 -1.55 -2.50
CA GLY A 205 -5.85 -2.27 -2.41
C GLY A 205 -5.70 -3.60 -1.70
N CYS A 206 -6.64 -4.55 -1.90
CA CYS A 206 -6.67 -5.82 -1.18
C CYS A 206 -5.34 -6.56 -1.23
N MET A 207 -4.88 -7.07 -0.09
CA MET A 207 -3.50 -7.57 0.01
C MET A 207 -3.31 -8.98 -0.59
N THR A 208 -4.25 -9.49 -1.40
CA THR A 208 -4.26 -10.86 -1.94
C THR A 208 -2.95 -11.22 -2.64
N ASN A 209 -2.48 -10.36 -3.54
CA ASN A 209 -1.21 -10.53 -4.25
C ASN A 209 -0.01 -10.52 -3.32
N VAL A 210 0.00 -9.63 -2.31
CA VAL A 210 1.09 -9.49 -1.33
C VAL A 210 1.15 -10.71 -0.41
N ALA A 211 0.01 -11.17 0.08
CA ALA A 211 -0.08 -12.38 0.87
C ALA A 211 0.35 -13.61 0.04
N ALA A 212 -0.10 -13.72 -1.21
CA ALA A 212 0.32 -14.79 -2.10
C ALA A 212 1.84 -14.78 -2.36
N LEU A 213 2.44 -13.60 -2.53
CA LEU A 213 3.89 -13.42 -2.66
C LEU A 213 4.64 -14.01 -1.47
N PHE A 214 4.34 -13.55 -0.26
CA PHE A 214 5.08 -13.97 0.93
C PHE A 214 4.72 -15.38 1.40
N ARG A 215 3.55 -15.93 1.02
CA ARG A 215 3.25 -17.36 1.22
C ARG A 215 4.05 -18.27 0.29
N ARG A 216 4.20 -17.88 -0.98
CA ARG A 216 4.93 -18.67 -1.98
C ARG A 216 6.45 -18.49 -1.88
N HIS A 217 6.90 -17.29 -1.52
CA HIS A 217 8.31 -16.91 -1.44
C HIS A 217 8.62 -16.32 -0.04
N PRO A 218 8.56 -17.13 1.03
CA PRO A 218 8.65 -16.65 2.42
C PRO A 218 9.99 -15.99 2.77
N ASP A 219 11.08 -16.35 2.07
CA ASP A 219 12.39 -15.74 2.26
C ASP A 219 12.41 -14.24 1.90
N LEU A 220 11.46 -13.78 1.06
CA LEU A 220 11.37 -12.38 0.68
C LEU A 220 10.89 -11.47 1.82
N ALA A 221 10.19 -11.99 2.83
CA ALA A 221 9.74 -11.18 3.98
C ALA A 221 10.92 -10.54 4.73
N ALA A 222 12.00 -11.31 4.93
CA ALA A 222 13.23 -10.80 5.53
C ALA A 222 13.98 -9.82 4.61
N ARG A 223 13.76 -9.93 3.30
CA ARG A 223 14.55 -9.26 2.26
C ARG A 223 13.99 -7.91 1.82
N VAL A 224 12.70 -7.66 1.96
CA VAL A 224 12.10 -6.35 1.68
C VAL A 224 12.52 -5.32 2.73
N ALA A 225 12.65 -4.07 2.31
CA ALA A 225 12.80 -2.90 3.17
C ALA A 225 11.57 -2.72 4.06
N GLY A 226 10.39 -2.82 3.45
CA GLY A 226 9.11 -2.77 4.14
C GLY A 226 7.93 -3.04 3.23
N VAL A 227 6.76 -3.15 3.86
CA VAL A 227 5.46 -3.17 3.19
C VAL A 227 4.74 -1.89 3.56
N SER A 228 4.14 -1.22 2.59
CA SER A 228 3.24 -0.09 2.83
C SER A 228 1.88 -0.48 2.29
N ALA A 229 0.81 -0.30 3.06
CA ALA A 229 -0.52 -0.70 2.63
C ALA A 229 -1.57 0.37 2.94
N MET A 230 -2.26 0.86 1.91
CA MET A 230 -3.47 1.64 2.07
C MET A 230 -4.63 0.69 2.35
N GLY A 231 -5.23 0.86 3.51
CA GLY A 231 -6.39 0.08 3.91
C GLY A 231 -6.63 0.13 5.40
N GLY A 232 -7.84 -0.27 5.78
CA GLY A 232 -8.27 -0.32 7.17
C GLY A 232 -8.82 1.01 7.69
N ALA A 233 -9.45 0.92 8.84
CA ALA A 233 -9.92 2.03 9.65
C ALA A 233 -9.74 1.65 11.13
N VAL A 234 -9.06 2.48 11.90
CA VAL A 234 -8.83 2.30 13.33
C VAL A 234 -10.05 2.82 14.11
N GLY A 235 -10.48 4.04 13.79
CA GLY A 235 -11.62 4.70 14.39
C GLY A 235 -11.38 5.23 15.81
N GLY A 236 -12.47 5.55 16.50
CA GLY A 236 -12.41 6.23 17.80
C GLY A 236 -11.74 7.60 17.69
N ASP A 237 -10.97 7.97 18.72
CA ASP A 237 -10.20 9.23 18.77
C ASP A 237 -8.79 9.09 18.19
N PHE A 238 -8.55 8.12 17.29
CA PHE A 238 -7.20 7.84 16.79
C PHE A 238 -6.57 9.04 16.05
N THR A 239 -7.35 9.78 15.27
CA THR A 239 -6.95 11.04 14.61
C THR A 239 -8.13 12.01 14.62
N PRO A 240 -7.94 13.31 14.30
CA PRO A 240 -9.06 14.24 14.11
C PRO A 240 -9.80 14.02 12.78
N ALA A 241 -9.49 12.95 12.03
CA ALA A 241 -10.11 12.71 10.75
C ALA A 241 -11.63 12.53 10.88
N PRO A 242 -12.41 13.09 9.94
CA PRO A 242 -13.85 12.95 9.96
C PRO A 242 -14.25 11.48 9.81
N ARG A 243 -15.15 11.07 10.70
CA ARG A 243 -15.78 9.74 10.70
C ARG A 243 -17.11 9.83 9.97
N GLY A 244 -17.53 8.72 9.37
CA GLY A 244 -18.79 8.65 8.65
C GLY A 244 -19.97 8.60 9.60
N GLU A 245 -21.12 9.02 9.10
CA GLU A 245 -22.41 8.74 9.72
C GLU A 245 -23.38 8.26 8.63
N VAL A 246 -24.04 7.12 8.87
CA VAL A 246 -25.07 6.59 7.98
C VAL A 246 -26.27 6.22 8.85
N ASP A 247 -27.43 6.78 8.52
CA ASP A 247 -28.70 6.55 9.24
C ASP A 247 -28.60 6.83 10.76
N GLY A 248 -27.86 7.86 11.16
CA GLY A 248 -27.67 8.24 12.57
C GLY A 248 -26.69 7.36 13.35
N ALA A 249 -26.02 6.41 12.68
CA ALA A 249 -25.01 5.55 13.27
C ALA A 249 -23.60 5.92 12.79
N GLU A 250 -22.69 6.02 13.76
CA GLU A 250 -21.27 6.26 13.50
C GLU A 250 -20.66 5.14 12.67
N ARG A 251 -19.81 5.52 11.73
CA ARG A 251 -19.19 4.64 10.76
C ARG A 251 -17.69 4.94 10.66
N ILE A 252 -16.88 3.94 11.01
CA ILE A 252 -15.42 4.02 10.89
C ILE A 252 -14.94 3.51 9.53
N GLY A 253 -15.62 2.51 8.96
CA GLY A 253 -15.30 1.95 7.65
C GLY A 253 -15.88 2.74 6.49
N ASN A 254 -15.31 2.61 5.28
CA ASN A 254 -15.92 3.18 4.08
C ASN A 254 -16.86 2.21 3.35
N TRP A 255 -16.78 0.91 3.63
CA TRP A 255 -17.62 -0.08 2.96
C TRP A 255 -18.74 -0.63 3.81
N THR A 256 -18.41 -0.97 5.06
CA THR A 256 -19.37 -1.37 6.08
C THR A 256 -19.23 -0.42 7.27
N PRO A 257 -20.07 -0.54 8.32
CA PRO A 257 -19.91 0.28 9.51
C PRO A 257 -18.49 0.21 10.11
N PHE A 258 -17.82 -0.95 9.99
CA PHE A 258 -16.53 -1.22 10.64
C PHE A 258 -15.33 -1.42 9.70
N ALA A 259 -15.56 -1.76 8.43
CA ALA A 259 -14.50 -2.18 7.54
C ALA A 259 -14.29 -1.21 6.36
N GLU A 260 -13.01 -0.98 6.09
CA GLU A 260 -12.55 -0.35 4.86
C GLU A 260 -12.53 -1.40 3.73
N PHE A 261 -12.83 -0.96 2.50
CA PHE A 261 -13.03 -1.80 1.33
C PHE A 261 -11.88 -2.78 1.04
N ASN A 262 -10.63 -2.30 1.01
CA ASN A 262 -9.47 -3.11 0.64
C ASN A 262 -9.22 -4.23 1.65
N ILE A 263 -9.38 -3.96 2.95
CA ILE A 263 -9.30 -5.00 3.98
C ILE A 263 -10.49 -5.96 3.87
N LEU A 264 -11.71 -5.45 3.66
CA LEU A 264 -12.89 -6.29 3.55
C LEU A 264 -12.88 -7.19 2.30
N ALA A 265 -12.29 -6.73 1.20
CA ALA A 265 -12.24 -7.48 -0.05
C ALA A 265 -11.39 -8.76 0.06
N ASP A 266 -10.39 -8.79 0.95
CA ASP A 266 -9.66 -10.00 1.32
C ASP A 266 -9.13 -9.93 2.78
N PRO A 267 -10.00 -10.18 3.77
CA PRO A 267 -9.65 -10.06 5.19
C PRO A 267 -8.56 -11.07 5.58
N GLU A 268 -8.56 -12.25 4.97
CA GLU A 268 -7.56 -13.30 5.22
C GLU A 268 -6.17 -12.88 4.72
N ALA A 269 -6.08 -12.24 3.55
CA ALA A 269 -4.81 -11.71 3.05
C ALA A 269 -4.29 -10.56 3.92
N ALA A 270 -5.18 -9.65 4.33
CA ALA A 270 -4.82 -8.56 5.24
C ALA A 270 -4.37 -9.08 6.61
N ALA A 271 -5.10 -10.05 7.18
CA ALA A 271 -4.74 -10.74 8.42
C ALA A 271 -3.35 -11.38 8.31
N PHE A 272 -3.09 -12.11 7.21
CA PHE A 272 -1.78 -12.71 6.96
C PHE A 272 -0.67 -11.66 6.99
N VAL A 273 -0.77 -10.57 6.22
CA VAL A 273 0.31 -9.56 6.13
C VAL A 273 0.51 -8.82 7.46
N LEU A 274 -0.57 -8.40 8.11
CA LEU A 274 -0.53 -7.54 9.30
C LEU A 274 -0.17 -8.31 10.59
N GLN A 275 -0.38 -9.62 10.62
CA GLN A 275 -0.06 -10.47 11.77
C GLN A 275 1.17 -11.36 11.53
N HIS A 276 1.79 -11.32 10.34
CA HIS A 276 2.97 -12.13 10.06
C HIS A 276 4.19 -11.63 10.84
N PRO A 277 4.89 -12.50 11.61
CA PRO A 277 5.89 -12.09 12.59
C PRO A 277 7.10 -11.35 12.01
N VAL A 278 7.41 -11.57 10.73
CA VAL A 278 8.51 -10.88 10.02
C VAL A 278 8.04 -9.63 9.26
N LEU A 279 6.77 -9.60 8.82
CA LEU A 279 6.26 -8.50 8.01
C LEU A 279 5.70 -7.39 8.88
N ALA A 280 4.94 -7.72 9.94
CA ALA A 280 4.29 -6.75 10.80
C ALA A 280 5.24 -5.64 11.29
N PRO A 281 6.47 -5.93 11.80
CA PRO A 281 7.44 -4.90 12.19
C PRO A 281 7.91 -3.98 11.05
N LYS A 282 7.79 -4.46 9.81
CA LYS A 282 8.19 -3.77 8.58
C LYS A 282 7.01 -3.19 7.80
N THR A 283 5.78 -3.36 8.31
CA THR A 283 4.57 -2.91 7.63
C THR A 283 4.16 -1.54 8.17
N THR A 284 3.88 -0.61 7.25
CA THR A 284 3.17 0.63 7.55
C THR A 284 1.76 0.52 6.98
N LEU A 285 0.76 0.62 7.86
CA LEU A 285 -0.64 0.68 7.48
C LEU A 285 -1.07 2.14 7.34
N VAL A 286 -1.74 2.46 6.24
CA VAL A 286 -2.28 3.78 5.92
C VAL A 286 -3.80 3.68 5.90
N PRO A 287 -4.46 3.80 7.07
CA PRO A 287 -5.91 3.66 7.19
C PRO A 287 -6.66 4.93 6.79
N LEU A 288 -7.99 4.83 6.77
CA LEU A 288 -8.91 5.96 6.56
C LEU A 288 -8.61 7.13 7.50
N ASP A 289 -8.24 6.84 8.75
CA ASP A 289 -7.89 7.81 9.79
C ASP A 289 -6.76 8.78 9.39
N ILE A 290 -5.88 8.39 8.45
CA ILE A 290 -4.85 9.28 7.89
C ILE A 290 -5.33 9.86 6.58
N THR A 291 -5.88 9.02 5.70
CA THR A 291 -6.20 9.41 4.33
C THR A 291 -7.31 10.45 4.26
N HIS A 292 -8.24 10.45 5.23
CA HIS A 292 -9.29 11.45 5.37
C HIS A 292 -8.77 12.82 5.87
N LEU A 293 -7.49 12.93 6.25
CA LEU A 293 -6.85 14.23 6.52
C LEU A 293 -6.31 14.88 5.23
N VAL A 294 -6.12 14.11 4.16
CA VAL A 294 -5.45 14.55 2.93
C VAL A 294 -6.49 14.92 1.88
N LEU A 295 -7.09 16.09 2.07
CA LEU A 295 -8.20 16.55 1.25
C LEU A 295 -7.72 17.26 -0.01
N ALA A 296 -8.34 16.93 -1.14
CA ALA A 296 -8.20 17.68 -2.38
C ALA A 296 -9.07 18.93 -2.34
N THR A 297 -8.69 19.89 -1.50
CA THR A 297 -9.42 21.17 -1.37
C THR A 297 -9.47 21.92 -2.69
N ALA A 298 -10.32 22.95 -2.79
CA ALA A 298 -10.40 23.76 -4.01
C ALA A 298 -9.03 24.35 -4.42
N GLU A 299 -8.19 24.72 -3.44
CA GLU A 299 -6.82 25.21 -3.67
C GLU A 299 -5.91 24.12 -4.24
N VAL A 300 -6.01 22.89 -3.72
CA VAL A 300 -5.27 21.73 -4.24
C VAL A 300 -5.74 21.39 -5.65
N GLN A 301 -7.05 21.36 -5.90
CA GLN A 301 -7.58 21.08 -7.23
C GLN A 301 -7.09 22.11 -8.26
N GLU A 302 -7.05 23.39 -7.88
CA GLU A 302 -6.51 24.45 -8.72
C GLU A 302 -5.00 24.27 -8.98
N LEU A 303 -4.23 23.95 -7.94
CA LEU A 303 -2.81 23.60 -8.06
C LEU A 303 -2.61 22.46 -9.06
N LEU A 304 -3.38 21.38 -8.95
CA LEU A 304 -3.27 20.23 -9.85
C LEU A 304 -3.72 20.58 -11.27
N LEU A 305 -4.72 21.43 -11.43
CA LEU A 305 -5.29 21.76 -12.73
C LEU A 305 -4.42 22.74 -13.54
N TYR A 306 -3.83 23.73 -12.87
CA TYR A 306 -3.11 24.84 -13.53
C TYR A 306 -1.61 24.91 -13.18
N GLY A 307 -1.17 24.18 -12.16
CA GLY A 307 0.17 24.30 -11.60
C GLY A 307 0.29 25.43 -10.58
N PRO A 308 1.48 25.61 -10.00
CA PRO A 308 1.74 26.70 -9.06
C PRO A 308 1.52 28.08 -9.71
N PRO A 309 1.28 29.14 -8.92
CA PRO A 309 1.24 30.51 -9.43
C PRO A 309 2.50 30.84 -10.22
N SER A 310 2.34 31.41 -11.43
CA SER A 310 3.45 31.99 -12.16
C SER A 310 3.95 33.23 -11.41
N PRO A 311 5.26 33.52 -11.40
CA PRO A 311 5.79 34.77 -10.85
C PRO A 311 5.13 36.04 -11.44
N ALA A 312 4.53 35.93 -12.63
CA ALA A 312 3.81 37.02 -13.28
C ALA A 312 2.39 37.26 -12.74
N GLU A 313 1.82 36.32 -11.97
CA GLU A 313 0.45 36.41 -11.43
C GLU A 313 0.38 37.25 -10.13
N GLY A 314 1.53 37.69 -9.59
CA GLY A 314 1.61 38.50 -8.36
C GLY A 314 1.32 37.71 -7.09
N ASP A 315 1.41 38.37 -5.92
CA ASP A 315 1.17 37.73 -4.61
C ASP A 315 -0.32 37.56 -4.26
N ASP A 316 -1.22 38.19 -5.03
CA ASP A 316 -2.66 38.10 -4.79
C ASP A 316 -3.24 36.81 -5.38
N ARG A 317 -3.22 35.76 -4.56
CA ARG A 317 -3.72 34.44 -4.92
C ARG A 317 -5.22 34.42 -5.25
N VAL A 318 -6.01 35.34 -4.69
CA VAL A 318 -7.46 35.40 -4.93
C VAL A 318 -7.72 35.99 -6.32
N ALA A 319 -7.04 37.09 -6.65
CA ALA A 319 -7.14 37.68 -7.98
C ALA A 319 -6.57 36.76 -9.08
N ALA A 320 -5.46 36.06 -8.81
CA ALA A 320 -4.89 35.07 -9.75
C ALA A 320 -5.86 33.92 -10.02
N ARG A 321 -6.57 33.46 -8.99
CA ARG A 321 -7.60 32.41 -9.09
C ARG A 321 -8.79 32.82 -9.94
N GLU A 322 -9.26 34.06 -9.80
CA GLU A 322 -10.34 34.60 -10.64
C GLU A 322 -9.94 34.75 -12.12
N GLN A 323 -8.63 34.87 -12.41
CA GLN A 323 -8.10 35.02 -13.75
C GLN A 323 -7.81 33.68 -14.45
N ARG A 324 -7.60 32.60 -13.69
CA ARG A 324 -7.40 31.24 -14.21
C ARG A 324 -8.73 30.69 -14.73
N SER A 325 -8.95 30.90 -16.02
CA SER A 325 -10.12 30.41 -16.74
C SER A 325 -9.72 29.40 -17.83
N GLY A 326 -10.63 28.49 -18.17
CA GLY A 326 -10.39 27.44 -19.15
C GLY A 326 -10.10 26.08 -18.52
N PRO A 327 -9.87 25.05 -19.35
CA PRO A 327 -10.06 23.69 -18.92
C PRO A 327 -8.92 23.15 -18.03
N GLY A 328 -7.74 23.78 -18.02
CA GLY A 328 -6.54 23.31 -17.29
C GLY A 328 -5.28 23.36 -18.17
N ARG A 329 -4.10 23.18 -17.57
CA ARG A 329 -2.78 23.30 -18.25
C ARG A 329 -2.50 22.16 -19.24
N SER A 330 -3.03 20.96 -19.01
CA SER A 330 -2.85 19.79 -19.90
C SER A 330 -4.05 18.84 -19.86
N THR A 331 -4.17 17.95 -20.84
CA THR A 331 -5.19 16.87 -20.80
C THR A 331 -4.98 15.94 -19.62
N LEU A 332 -3.72 15.65 -19.26
CA LEU A 332 -3.37 14.81 -18.11
C LEU A 332 -3.89 15.41 -16.79
N ARG A 333 -3.66 16.71 -16.55
CA ARG A 333 -4.12 17.39 -15.34
C ARG A 333 -5.64 17.37 -15.20
N ARG A 334 -6.34 17.65 -16.30
CA ARG A 334 -7.81 17.59 -16.37
C ARG A 334 -8.32 16.21 -16.01
N MET A 335 -7.78 15.18 -16.68
CA MET A 335 -8.10 13.78 -16.42
C MET A 335 -7.94 13.43 -14.94
N LEU A 336 -6.81 13.81 -14.32
CA LEU A 336 -6.55 13.51 -12.91
C LEU A 336 -7.51 14.24 -11.95
N VAL A 337 -7.84 15.51 -12.21
CA VAL A 337 -8.79 16.27 -11.38
C VAL A 337 -10.22 15.77 -11.56
N GLU A 338 -10.63 15.39 -12.77
CA GLU A 338 -11.93 14.74 -13.04
C GLU A 338 -12.05 13.41 -12.28
N LEU A 339 -11.02 12.56 -12.34
CA LEU A 339 -10.96 11.30 -11.59
C LEU A 339 -11.01 11.51 -10.08
N LEU A 340 -10.35 12.55 -9.57
CA LEU A 340 -10.34 12.91 -8.15
C LEU A 340 -11.73 13.30 -7.66
N ASN A 341 -12.46 14.08 -8.46
CA ASN A 341 -13.76 14.63 -8.10
C ASN A 341 -14.94 13.67 -8.29
N PHE A 342 -14.75 12.54 -8.97
CA PHE A 342 -15.83 11.57 -9.21
C PHE A 342 -16.55 11.11 -7.93
N PHE A 343 -15.84 11.02 -6.80
CA PHE A 343 -16.42 10.59 -5.52
C PHE A 343 -16.74 11.72 -4.53
N ALA A 344 -16.53 12.98 -4.90
CA ALA A 344 -16.65 14.12 -3.97
C ALA A 344 -18.02 14.15 -3.27
N ASP A 345 -19.10 13.96 -4.03
CA ASP A 345 -20.47 13.95 -3.49
C ASP A 345 -20.72 12.82 -2.49
N THR A 346 -20.13 11.64 -2.74
CA THR A 346 -20.25 10.51 -1.81
C THR A 346 -19.52 10.79 -0.50
N TYR A 347 -18.34 11.40 -0.55
CA TYR A 347 -17.60 11.79 0.66
C TYR A 347 -18.28 12.91 1.44
N ALA A 348 -18.80 13.92 0.75
CA ALA A 348 -19.56 15.00 1.37
C ALA A 348 -20.80 14.45 2.10
N ARG A 349 -21.55 13.54 1.48
CA ARG A 349 -22.77 12.97 2.06
C ARG A 349 -22.51 11.99 3.21
N VAL A 350 -21.55 11.08 3.06
CA VAL A 350 -21.35 9.96 4.02
C VAL A 350 -20.42 10.34 5.17
N PHE A 351 -19.44 11.22 4.91
CA PHE A 351 -18.39 11.57 5.87
C PHE A 351 -18.39 13.04 6.28
N GLY A 352 -19.28 13.87 5.71
CA GLY A 352 -19.26 15.32 5.93
C GLY A 352 -18.01 16.00 5.35
N ILE A 353 -17.23 15.30 4.51
CA ILE A 353 -16.01 15.83 3.89
C ILE A 353 -16.40 16.66 2.68
N ALA A 354 -16.84 17.90 2.93
CA ALA A 354 -17.31 18.81 1.90
C ALA A 354 -16.20 19.69 1.30
N GLU A 355 -15.06 19.83 1.99
CA GLU A 355 -13.94 20.68 1.55
C GLU A 355 -13.25 20.14 0.28
N GLY A 356 -13.33 18.83 0.05
CA GLY A 356 -12.80 18.15 -1.12
C GLY A 356 -12.59 16.66 -0.86
N PRO A 357 -12.61 15.79 -1.88
CA PRO A 357 -12.47 14.35 -1.69
C PRO A 357 -11.08 14.01 -1.10
N PRO A 358 -10.99 13.03 -0.19
CA PRO A 358 -9.72 12.57 0.33
C PRO A 358 -8.92 11.78 -0.71
N LEU A 359 -7.60 11.94 -0.68
CA LEU A 359 -6.67 11.18 -1.51
C LEU A 359 -6.02 10.06 -0.66
N HIS A 360 -6.21 8.80 -1.05
CA HIS A 360 -5.82 7.66 -0.22
C HIS A 360 -4.49 7.04 -0.63
N ASP A 361 -4.47 6.44 -1.82
CA ASP A 361 -3.46 5.50 -2.28
C ASP A 361 -2.03 6.08 -2.38
N PRO A 362 -1.82 7.33 -2.85
CA PRO A 362 -0.47 7.88 -2.98
C PRO A 362 0.21 8.10 -1.63
N ILE A 363 -0.54 8.13 -0.51
CA ILE A 363 0.04 8.20 0.83
C ILE A 363 0.81 6.91 1.14
N ALA A 364 0.33 5.74 0.69
CA ALA A 364 1.06 4.48 0.84
C ALA A 364 2.36 4.46 0.02
N VAL A 365 2.39 5.14 -1.13
CA VAL A 365 3.64 5.35 -1.89
C VAL A 365 4.59 6.27 -1.13
N ALA A 366 4.08 7.36 -0.55
CA ALA A 366 4.87 8.33 0.21
C ALA A 366 5.58 7.71 1.42
N VAL A 367 5.05 6.62 2.01
CA VAL A 367 5.73 5.88 3.08
C VAL A 367 7.13 5.41 2.67
N ALA A 368 7.32 5.02 1.41
CA ALA A 368 8.62 4.57 0.94
C ALA A 368 9.67 5.70 0.83
N LEU A 369 9.26 6.95 1.03
CA LEU A 369 10.14 8.12 1.07
C LEU A 369 10.66 8.43 2.48
N ILE A 370 10.19 7.72 3.51
CA ILE A 370 10.55 8.00 4.89
C ILE A 370 12.03 7.69 5.13
N GLY A 371 12.71 8.61 5.83
CA GLY A 371 14.13 8.49 6.16
C GLY A 371 15.09 8.64 4.97
N LEU A 372 14.59 9.07 3.80
CA LEU A 372 15.46 9.29 2.65
C LEU A 372 16.21 10.62 2.74
N PRO A 373 17.52 10.63 2.43
CA PRO A 373 18.31 11.85 2.46
C PRO A 373 17.93 12.80 1.31
N GLY A 374 18.54 13.99 1.29
CA GLY A 374 18.44 14.91 0.15
C GLY A 374 17.10 15.63 0.02
N GLY A 375 16.30 15.69 1.09
CA GLY A 375 15.01 16.38 1.08
C GLY A 375 13.95 15.66 0.25
N HIS A 376 14.06 14.34 0.08
CA HIS A 376 13.05 13.50 -0.57
C HIS A 376 11.94 13.03 0.39
N GLU A 377 12.21 13.03 1.69
CA GLU A 377 11.25 12.59 2.70
C GLU A 377 9.99 13.47 2.72
N ILE A 378 8.82 12.84 2.82
CA ILE A 378 7.58 13.50 3.26
C ILE A 378 7.41 13.09 4.74
N PRO A 379 7.55 14.02 5.70
CA PRO A 379 7.47 13.69 7.11
C PRO A 379 6.11 13.07 7.47
N PHE A 380 6.15 11.95 8.18
CA PHE A 380 4.98 11.35 8.83
C PHE A 380 5.07 11.57 10.33
N TYR A 381 3.95 11.91 10.95
CA TYR A 381 3.85 12.14 12.39
C TYR A 381 3.21 10.90 13.03
N GLU A 382 3.92 10.28 13.97
CA GLU A 382 3.61 8.94 14.50
C GLU A 382 3.10 8.95 15.94
N TYR A 383 2.78 10.11 16.52
CA TYR A 383 2.42 10.20 17.93
C TYR A 383 1.18 11.07 18.13
N ASP A 384 0.38 10.72 19.14
CA ASP A 384 -0.70 11.56 19.61
C ASP A 384 -0.16 12.60 20.61
N PRO A 385 -0.17 13.91 20.28
CA PRO A 385 0.35 14.94 21.17
C PRO A 385 -0.42 15.03 22.50
N ARG A 386 -1.68 14.56 22.56
CA ARG A 386 -2.47 14.52 23.81
C ARG A 386 -1.92 13.51 24.82
N LEU A 387 -1.12 12.54 24.39
CA LEU A 387 -0.46 11.56 25.26
C LEU A 387 0.85 12.09 25.87
N GLY A 388 1.25 13.33 25.54
CA GLY A 388 2.52 13.94 25.96
C GLY A 388 2.54 14.53 27.39
N GLY A 389 1.39 14.87 27.98
CA GLY A 389 1.31 15.65 29.22
C GLY A 389 1.83 17.09 29.05
N ASP A 390 1.65 17.94 30.07
CA ASP A 390 1.96 19.39 30.03
C ASP A 390 3.46 19.73 30.13
N ASP A 391 4.34 18.73 30.12
CA ASP A 391 5.77 18.94 30.37
C ASP A 391 6.51 19.17 29.04
N GLU A 392 6.83 20.44 28.75
CA GLU A 392 7.58 20.87 27.54
C GLU A 392 8.90 20.10 27.34
N ALA A 393 9.53 19.61 28.42
CA ALA A 393 10.73 18.78 28.35
C ALA A 393 10.43 17.32 27.91
N ALA A 394 9.23 16.79 28.22
CA ALA A 394 8.75 15.50 27.73
C ALA A 394 8.14 15.58 26.32
N ALA A 395 7.71 16.77 25.89
CA ALA A 395 7.33 17.06 24.50
C ALA A 395 8.56 17.19 23.57
N ALA A 396 9.68 17.68 24.10
CA ALA A 396 10.95 17.80 23.37
C ALA A 396 11.80 16.51 23.34
N ALA A 397 11.56 15.58 24.28
CA ALA A 397 12.22 14.28 24.34
C ALA A 397 11.28 13.14 23.91
N VAL A 398 11.77 12.24 23.06
CA VAL A 398 11.13 10.98 22.60
C VAL A 398 10.19 11.17 21.39
N ASN A 399 10.64 11.01 20.14
CA ASN A 399 10.99 9.73 19.50
C ASN A 399 10.06 8.54 19.87
N LYS A 400 8.78 8.77 20.19
CA LYS A 400 7.81 7.69 20.45
C LYS A 400 7.29 7.20 19.11
N ARG A 401 8.06 6.32 18.46
CA ARG A 401 7.58 5.52 17.33
C ARG A 401 6.48 4.60 17.84
N GLU A 402 5.22 5.01 17.75
CA GLU A 402 4.09 4.14 18.09
C GLU A 402 4.11 2.89 17.20
N ARG A 403 3.85 1.74 17.80
CA ARG A 403 3.73 0.45 17.14
C ARG A 403 2.48 -0.23 17.63
N PHE A 404 1.84 -0.97 16.75
CA PHE A 404 0.53 -1.55 17.00
C PHE A 404 0.55 -3.05 16.76
N ASP A 405 -0.09 -3.78 17.67
CA ASP A 405 -0.58 -5.12 17.40
C ASP A 405 -1.89 -4.96 16.61
N VAL A 406 -1.88 -5.41 15.36
CA VAL A 406 -3.00 -5.21 14.43
C VAL A 406 -3.63 -6.55 14.11
N THR A 407 -4.87 -6.72 14.53
CA THR A 407 -5.71 -7.87 14.18
C THR A 407 -6.74 -7.48 13.13
N VAL A 408 -6.97 -8.36 12.16
CA VAL A 408 -8.08 -8.23 11.20
C VAL A 408 -9.12 -9.27 11.55
N VAL A 409 -10.37 -8.84 11.76
CA VAL A 409 -11.48 -9.76 12.04
C VAL A 409 -11.85 -10.49 10.75
N THR A 410 -11.63 -11.80 10.70
CA THR A 410 -11.94 -12.64 9.53
C THR A 410 -13.28 -13.35 9.64
N GLU A 411 -13.85 -13.43 10.83
CA GLU A 411 -15.12 -14.11 11.06
C GLU A 411 -16.28 -13.34 10.41
N GLY A 412 -17.16 -14.08 9.72
CA GLY A 412 -18.36 -13.55 9.08
C GLY A 412 -18.26 -13.38 7.57
N THR A 413 -19.43 -13.25 6.94
CA THR A 413 -19.62 -13.05 5.50
C THR A 413 -19.65 -11.58 5.13
N TYR A 414 -19.57 -11.26 3.83
CA TYR A 414 -19.77 -9.88 3.35
C TYR A 414 -21.18 -9.35 3.61
N ALA A 415 -22.19 -10.23 3.53
CA ALA A 415 -23.59 -9.85 3.78
C ALA A 415 -23.80 -9.47 5.25
N GLU A 416 -23.25 -10.26 6.18
CA GLU A 416 -23.29 -9.95 7.62
C GLU A 416 -22.51 -8.67 7.93
N ALA A 417 -21.37 -8.45 7.27
CA ALA A 417 -20.57 -7.24 7.44
C ALA A 417 -21.37 -5.97 7.09
N LYS A 418 -22.16 -6.00 6.01
CA LYS A 418 -23.02 -4.87 5.60
C LYS A 418 -24.07 -4.48 6.64
N VAL A 419 -24.54 -5.44 7.44
CA VAL A 419 -25.56 -5.20 8.48
C VAL A 419 -24.97 -5.08 9.90
N GLY A 420 -23.65 -4.95 10.01
CA GLY A 420 -22.99 -4.60 11.28
C GLY A 420 -22.09 -5.68 11.88
N ALA A 421 -21.88 -6.84 11.24
CA ALA A 421 -20.79 -7.72 11.66
C ALA A 421 -19.44 -7.03 11.42
N GLN A 422 -18.44 -7.40 12.21
CA GLN A 422 -17.13 -6.75 12.18
C GLN A 422 -16.15 -7.38 11.19
N THR A 423 -16.60 -8.27 10.30
CA THR A 423 -15.78 -8.84 9.23
C THR A 423 -15.00 -7.75 8.50
N GLY A 424 -13.69 -7.92 8.35
CA GLY A 424 -12.80 -6.94 7.72
C GLY A 424 -12.42 -5.75 8.60
N ARG A 425 -12.86 -5.68 9.85
CA ARG A 425 -12.43 -4.63 10.80
C ARG A 425 -10.96 -4.80 11.14
N THR A 426 -10.19 -3.72 11.00
CA THR A 426 -8.84 -3.58 11.56
C THR A 426 -8.91 -3.11 13.01
N VAL A 427 -8.43 -3.94 13.93
CA VAL A 427 -8.31 -3.62 15.36
C VAL A 427 -6.85 -3.35 15.67
N ALA A 428 -6.51 -2.10 15.95
CA ALA A 428 -5.16 -1.69 16.31
C ALA A 428 -5.05 -1.46 17.82
N LYS A 429 -4.14 -2.19 18.47
CA LYS A 429 -3.81 -2.02 19.88
C LYS A 429 -2.41 -1.44 20.02
N LEU A 430 -2.31 -0.27 20.65
CA LEU A 430 -1.01 0.36 20.92
C LEU A 430 -0.14 -0.57 21.78
N LEU A 431 1.10 -0.80 21.32
CA LEU A 431 2.09 -1.60 22.02
C LEU A 431 2.90 -0.73 22.99
N PRO A 432 3.50 -1.34 24.04
CA PRO A 432 4.44 -0.64 24.91
C PRO A 432 5.60 -0.03 24.11
N PRO A 433 6.13 1.15 24.52
CA PRO A 433 7.28 1.77 23.86
C PRO A 433 8.46 0.79 23.68
N GLY A 434 9.07 0.81 22.49
CA GLY A 434 10.18 -0.10 22.14
C GLY A 434 9.76 -1.48 21.65
N SER A 435 8.47 -1.80 21.63
CA SER A 435 7.95 -3.01 20.97
C SER A 435 8.00 -2.87 19.46
N GLU A 436 8.28 -3.96 18.76
CA GLU A 436 8.09 -4.06 17.31
C GLU A 436 6.63 -4.40 16.98
N GLY A 437 6.13 -3.90 15.85
CA GLY A 437 4.75 -4.11 15.41
C GLY A 437 4.44 -3.32 14.16
N VAL A 438 3.17 -3.28 13.76
CA VAL A 438 2.74 -2.49 12.60
C VAL A 438 2.87 -1.00 12.93
N ARG A 439 3.44 -0.24 11.99
CA ARG A 439 3.46 1.21 12.05
C ARG A 439 2.13 1.76 11.52
N ILE A 440 1.47 2.62 12.29
CA ILE A 440 0.29 3.36 11.84
C ILE A 440 0.54 4.84 12.14
N PRO A 441 0.86 5.68 11.13
CA PRO A 441 1.03 7.12 11.37
C PRO A 441 -0.27 7.78 11.83
N ARG A 442 -0.17 8.93 12.48
CA ARG A 442 -1.31 9.76 12.90
C ARG A 442 -1.61 10.86 11.88
N SER A 443 -0.59 11.33 11.17
CA SER A 443 -0.72 12.28 10.05
C SER A 443 0.58 12.33 9.25
N LEU A 444 0.65 13.26 8.30
CA LEU A 444 1.84 13.60 7.51
C LEU A 444 1.89 15.10 7.23
N ASP A 445 3.01 15.58 6.72
CA ASP A 445 3.13 16.95 6.18
C ASP A 445 2.29 17.07 4.89
N ILE A 446 1.02 17.43 5.05
CA ILE A 446 0.04 17.54 3.96
C ILE A 446 0.44 18.60 2.93
N PRO A 447 0.85 19.83 3.29
CA PRO A 447 1.31 20.81 2.32
C PRO A 447 2.49 20.31 1.47
N ARG A 448 3.45 19.62 2.11
CA ARG A 448 4.58 19.02 1.40
C ARG A 448 4.17 17.85 0.52
N PHE A 449 3.24 17.01 0.98
CA PHE A 449 2.71 15.91 0.19
C PHE A 449 2.09 16.42 -1.12
N TRP A 450 1.20 17.42 -1.07
CA TRP A 450 0.59 17.99 -2.27
C TRP A 450 1.61 18.67 -3.19
N ARG A 451 2.62 19.34 -2.62
CA ARG A 451 3.74 19.88 -3.42
C ARG A 451 4.47 18.79 -4.18
N VAL A 452 4.79 17.66 -3.53
CA VAL A 452 5.48 16.55 -4.17
C VAL A 452 4.63 15.89 -5.27
N ILE A 453 3.31 15.77 -5.07
CA ILE A 453 2.38 15.31 -6.11
C ILE A 453 2.43 16.25 -7.32
N GLU A 454 2.36 17.56 -7.11
CA GLU A 454 2.44 18.55 -8.19
C GLU A 454 3.78 18.51 -8.92
N GLU A 455 4.90 18.40 -8.20
CA GLU A 455 6.22 18.25 -8.84
C GLU A 455 6.32 16.96 -9.69
N CYS A 456 5.64 15.89 -9.30
CA CYS A 456 5.56 14.66 -10.11
C CYS A 456 4.68 14.87 -11.35
N LEU A 457 3.59 15.62 -11.21
CA LEU A 457 2.68 15.98 -12.30
C LEU A 457 3.37 16.87 -13.35
N GLU A 458 4.14 17.87 -12.91
CA GLU A 458 4.94 18.71 -13.79
C GLU A 458 5.96 17.90 -14.60
N ARG A 459 6.67 16.95 -13.97
CA ARG A 459 7.59 16.05 -14.70
C ARG A 459 6.86 15.17 -15.71
N ALA A 460 5.62 14.77 -15.42
CA ALA A 460 4.79 14.01 -16.35
C ALA A 460 4.33 14.86 -17.54
N ASP A 461 3.92 16.11 -17.32
CA ASP A 461 3.62 17.05 -18.40
C ASP A 461 4.84 17.27 -19.30
N GLU A 462 6.03 17.50 -18.72
CA GLU A 462 7.27 17.67 -19.49
C GLU A 462 7.60 16.44 -20.34
N ALA A 463 7.39 15.24 -19.80
CA ALA A 463 7.62 13.99 -20.53
C ALA A 463 6.60 13.82 -21.67
N ASN A 464 5.33 14.10 -21.42
CA ASN A 464 4.27 14.05 -22.43
C ASN A 464 4.50 15.07 -23.55
N ALA A 465 4.88 16.30 -23.21
CA ALA A 465 5.23 17.34 -24.18
C ALA A 465 6.39 16.92 -25.09
N LYS A 466 7.44 16.29 -24.54
CA LYS A 466 8.56 15.72 -25.31
C LYS A 466 8.13 14.60 -26.25
N ASN A 467 7.10 13.84 -25.88
CA ASN A 467 6.57 12.72 -26.65
C ASN A 467 5.44 13.11 -27.63
N GLY A 468 5.06 14.39 -27.68
CA GLY A 468 3.98 14.88 -28.54
C GLY A 468 2.57 14.45 -28.11
N VAL A 469 2.39 14.11 -26.82
CA VAL A 469 1.10 13.76 -26.22
C VAL A 469 0.57 15.01 -25.49
N TYR A 470 -0.57 15.56 -25.92
CA TYR A 470 -1.13 16.83 -25.42
C TYR A 470 -2.41 16.66 -24.58
#